data_AF-A0A0A0LVD4-F1
#
_entry.id   AF-A0A0A0LVD4-F1
#
_cell.length_a   1.000
_cell.length_b   1.000
_cell.length_c   1.000
_cell.angle_alpha   90.00
_cell.angle_beta   90.00
_cell.angle_gamma   90.00
#
_symmetry.space_group_name_H-M   'P 1'
#
loop_
_entity.id
_entity.type
_entity.pdbx_description
1 polymer ?
#
loop_
_entity_poly.entity_id
_entity_poly.type
_entity_poly.pdbx_seq_one_letter_code
_entity_poly.pdbx_strand_id
1 'polypeptide(L)'
;MSSSSATAFHSSFCFSSHNKLSSSPSNSHQPNTSLSPKPKTLLHKHPLYTPLHSTVSSQTKEKILCLEIMGVDSGKALSQNPSLHSVTLESIHSVISFLQSKGIHQKDFAKIFGMCPKILTSDVKTDLVPVFNFLSEDLKIPDQNFRKAINKCPRLLASSAEDQLKPALFYLQRLGLKDLEALAYHDSVLLVSSVEKTLIPKLKYLESLGFTRSEIVGMVLRCPALLTFSIENNFKPKFEYFSVEMHKKLEELKDFPQYFAFSLEKRIKPRYVETVESGKKVPLSLMLKTTDVEFRELLAEGGG
;
A
#
# COMPACT_ATOMS: atom_id res chain seq x y z
N MET A 1 -38.70 -7.56 9.94
CA MET A 1 -37.95 -6.63 9.09
C MET A 1 -36.75 -6.20 9.91
N SER A 2 -35.61 -6.84 9.71
CA SER A 2 -34.43 -6.66 10.56
C SER A 2 -33.25 -6.30 9.64
N SER A 3 -32.82 -5.06 9.74
CA SER A 3 -31.70 -4.49 8.99
C SER A 3 -30.38 -4.97 9.56
N SER A 4 -29.71 -5.91 8.88
CA SER A 4 -28.35 -6.32 9.22
C SER A 4 -27.35 -5.28 8.70
N SER A 5 -26.79 -4.51 9.64
CA SER A 5 -25.72 -3.53 9.42
C SER A 5 -24.43 -4.24 8.97
N ALA A 6 -23.96 -3.91 7.76
CA ALA A 6 -22.69 -4.37 7.23
C ALA A 6 -21.52 -3.64 7.90
N THR A 7 -20.74 -4.35 8.71
CA THR A 7 -19.48 -3.83 9.26
C THR A 7 -18.38 -3.94 8.20
N ALA A 8 -17.87 -2.79 7.78
CA ALA A 8 -16.76 -2.67 6.84
C ALA A 8 -15.47 -3.23 7.46
N PHE A 9 -14.85 -4.23 6.81
CA PHE A 9 -13.55 -4.76 7.18
C PHE A 9 -12.46 -3.70 6.88
N HIS A 10 -12.04 -2.96 7.90
CA HIS A 10 -10.85 -2.12 7.85
C HIS A 10 -9.58 -2.99 7.93
N SER A 11 -8.97 -3.31 6.79
CA SER A 11 -7.65 -3.93 6.76
C SER A 11 -6.55 -2.87 7.00
N SER A 12 -6.19 -2.68 8.26
CA SER A 12 -4.98 -1.96 8.66
C SER A 12 -3.79 -2.92 8.60
N PHE A 13 -2.98 -2.84 7.55
CA PHE A 13 -1.71 -3.56 7.48
C PHE A 13 -0.64 -2.81 8.29
N CYS A 14 -0.39 -3.25 9.51
CA CYS A 14 0.72 -2.79 10.35
C CYS A 14 2.00 -3.56 9.98
N PHE A 15 3.01 -2.85 9.47
CA PHE A 15 4.40 -3.32 9.43
C PHE A 15 5.06 -2.95 10.76
N SER A 16 5.39 -3.95 11.57
CA SER A 16 6.17 -3.77 12.80
C SER A 16 7.64 -4.09 12.51
N SER A 17 8.50 -3.09 12.56
CA SER A 17 9.95 -3.26 12.56
C SER A 17 10.46 -3.30 13.99
N HIS A 18 10.92 -4.48 14.41
CA HIS A 18 11.68 -4.64 15.65
C HIS A 18 13.07 -4.02 15.49
N ASN A 19 13.48 -3.18 16.44
CA ASN A 19 14.90 -3.03 16.75
C ASN A 19 15.10 -2.94 18.26
N LYS A 20 15.94 -3.84 18.77
CA LYS A 20 16.32 -3.97 20.18
C LYS A 20 17.30 -2.86 20.55
N LEU A 21 17.06 -2.21 21.69
CA LEU A 21 18.06 -1.43 22.41
C LEU A 21 19.01 -2.35 23.18
N SER A 22 20.29 -1.98 23.24
CA SER A 22 21.22 -2.39 24.30
C SER A 22 22.05 -1.20 24.75
N SER A 23 22.34 -1.19 26.04
CA SER A 23 22.75 -0.08 26.92
C SER A 23 24.25 -0.03 27.26
N SER A 24 24.82 1.20 27.28
CA SER A 24 25.76 1.85 28.25
C SER A 24 27.11 1.16 28.66
N PRO A 25 28.09 1.79 29.39
CA PRO A 25 28.22 3.17 29.94
C PRO A 25 29.63 3.88 29.88
N SER A 26 29.62 5.19 30.18
CA SER A 26 30.55 6.08 30.96
C SER A 26 32.08 6.22 30.74
N ASN A 27 32.52 7.50 30.62
CA ASN A 27 33.40 8.30 31.53
C ASN A 27 34.57 9.13 30.93
N SER A 28 34.45 10.46 31.14
CA SER A 28 35.44 11.50 31.57
C SER A 28 36.88 11.59 30.98
N HIS A 29 37.20 12.74 30.36
CA HIS A 29 38.16 13.77 30.83
C HIS A 29 38.69 14.67 29.68
N GLN A 30 38.69 16.00 29.90
CA GLN A 30 39.47 17.02 29.17
C GLN A 30 40.86 17.18 29.87
N PRO A 31 41.96 17.67 29.23
CA PRO A 31 42.03 19.04 28.68
C PRO A 31 42.96 19.32 27.45
N ASN A 32 42.65 20.45 26.78
CA ASN A 32 43.48 21.42 26.03
C ASN A 32 44.65 21.06 25.07
N THR A 33 44.59 21.77 23.94
CA THR A 33 45.66 22.39 23.10
C THR A 33 46.36 21.66 21.94
N SER A 34 46.44 22.43 20.84
CA SER A 34 47.34 22.37 19.67
C SER A 34 46.89 21.60 18.41
N LEU A 35 46.80 22.36 17.31
CA LEU A 35 46.56 21.94 15.94
C LEU A 35 47.71 21.06 15.42
N SER A 36 47.37 19.89 14.88
CA SER A 36 48.20 19.18 13.89
C SER A 36 47.31 18.44 12.89
N PRO A 37 47.72 18.31 11.60
CA PRO A 37 46.85 17.81 10.54
C PRO A 37 46.69 16.29 10.64
N LYS A 38 45.44 15.80 10.51
CA LYS A 38 45.12 14.37 10.52
C LYS A 38 45.93 13.58 9.47
N PRO A 39 46.40 12.37 9.78
CA PRO A 39 47.12 11.53 8.83
C PRO A 39 46.20 11.08 7.69
N LYS A 40 46.65 11.30 6.45
CA LYS A 40 45.97 10.80 5.24
C LYS A 40 45.98 9.28 5.27
N THR A 41 44.80 8.66 5.36
CA THR A 41 44.62 7.21 5.34
C THR A 41 45.15 6.61 4.04
N LEU A 42 45.85 5.47 4.16
CA LEU A 42 46.55 4.73 3.09
C LEU A 42 45.66 4.27 1.92
N LEU A 43 44.34 4.42 2.01
CA LEU A 43 43.40 4.11 0.93
C LEU A 43 43.51 5.04 -0.29
N HIS A 44 44.05 6.25 -0.12
CA HIS A 44 44.20 7.24 -1.21
C HIS A 44 45.26 6.89 -2.25
N LYS A 45 46.03 5.81 -2.06
CA LYS A 45 47.12 5.41 -2.96
C LYS A 45 46.83 4.12 -3.76
N HIS A 46 45.64 3.53 -3.62
CA HIS A 46 45.31 2.30 -4.34
C HIS A 46 44.97 2.61 -5.82
N PRO A 47 45.51 1.87 -6.81
CA PRO A 47 45.27 2.15 -8.23
C PRO A 47 43.81 1.95 -8.68
N LEU A 48 42.97 1.33 -7.85
CA LEU A 48 41.51 1.22 -8.04
C LEU A 48 40.70 2.20 -7.18
N TYR A 49 41.36 3.08 -6.42
CA TYR A 49 40.70 4.15 -5.70
C TYR A 49 40.48 5.33 -6.65
N THR A 50 39.33 5.37 -7.31
CA THR A 50 38.79 6.61 -7.89
C THR A 50 38.26 7.47 -6.74
N PRO A 51 38.78 8.69 -6.52
CA PRO A 51 38.10 9.65 -5.67
C PRO A 51 36.68 9.83 -6.21
N LEU A 52 35.67 9.45 -5.43
CA LEU A 52 34.29 9.65 -5.83
C LEU A 52 34.07 11.17 -5.94
N HIS A 53 34.06 11.67 -7.17
CA HIS A 53 33.82 13.05 -7.61
C HIS A 53 33.71 14.06 -6.46
N SER A 54 34.83 14.73 -6.14
CA SER A 54 34.82 15.93 -5.30
C SER A 54 34.09 17.04 -6.06
N THR A 55 32.75 17.04 -6.00
CA THR A 55 31.82 18.17 -6.16
C THR A 55 30.39 17.63 -6.33
N VAL A 56 29.78 17.17 -5.23
CA VAL A 56 28.32 17.27 -5.15
C VAL A 56 28.02 18.77 -5.24
N SER A 57 27.40 19.21 -6.33
CA SER A 57 27.07 20.63 -6.55
C SER A 57 26.30 21.18 -5.34
N SER A 58 26.45 22.48 -5.00
CA SER A 58 25.70 23.11 -3.90
C SER A 58 24.21 22.79 -3.98
N GLN A 59 23.69 22.87 -5.21
CA GLN A 59 22.30 22.57 -5.54
C GLN A 59 21.89 21.13 -5.21
N THR A 60 22.77 20.15 -5.37
CA THR A 60 22.47 18.76 -4.97
C THR A 60 22.44 18.61 -3.45
N LYS A 61 23.32 19.31 -2.72
CA LYS A 61 23.31 19.30 -1.25
C LYS A 61 22.05 19.95 -0.68
N GLU A 62 21.61 21.06 -1.28
CA GLU A 62 20.39 21.77 -0.89
C GLU A 62 19.13 20.92 -1.11
N LYS A 63 19.04 20.19 -2.23
CA LYS A 63 17.94 19.24 -2.48
C LYS A 63 17.92 18.12 -1.45
N ILE A 64 19.07 17.54 -1.14
CA ILE A 64 19.19 16.50 -0.11
C ILE A 64 18.70 17.07 1.23
N LEU A 65 19.18 18.23 1.63
CA LEU A 65 18.76 18.88 2.88
C LEU A 65 17.24 19.14 2.89
N CYS A 66 16.66 19.60 1.78
CA CYS A 66 15.22 19.80 1.64
C CYS A 66 14.43 18.51 1.89
N LEU A 67 14.86 17.38 1.31
CA LEU A 67 14.24 16.07 1.52
C LEU A 67 14.36 15.62 2.98
N GLU A 68 15.55 15.75 3.58
CA GLU A 68 15.79 15.34 4.97
C GLU A 68 14.97 16.18 5.96
N ILE A 69 14.82 17.50 5.73
CA ILE A 69 13.95 18.37 6.54
C ILE A 69 12.49 17.93 6.47
N MET A 70 12.04 17.40 5.33
CA MET A 70 10.69 16.84 5.18
C MET A 70 10.55 15.41 5.75
N GLY A 71 11.62 14.82 6.30
CA GLY A 71 11.63 13.44 6.79
C GLY A 71 11.61 12.40 5.67
N VAL A 72 12.07 12.76 4.47
CA VAL A 72 12.16 11.86 3.32
C VAL A 72 13.60 11.36 3.20
N ASP A 73 13.77 10.03 3.20
CA ASP A 73 15.06 9.39 2.94
C ASP A 73 15.56 9.78 1.54
N SER A 74 16.55 10.65 1.48
CA SER A 74 17.06 11.22 0.23
C SER A 74 17.70 10.17 -0.67
N GLY A 75 18.41 9.19 -0.10
CA GLY A 75 19.06 8.12 -0.85
C GLY A 75 18.04 7.22 -1.56
N LYS A 76 17.00 6.81 -0.82
CA LYS A 76 15.88 6.05 -1.38
C LYS A 76 15.14 6.86 -2.43
N ALA A 77 14.82 8.13 -2.14
CA ALA A 77 14.10 8.99 -3.07
C ALA A 77 14.85 9.18 -4.40
N LEU A 78 16.16 9.42 -4.35
CA LEU A 78 17.02 9.54 -5.54
C LEU A 78 17.12 8.23 -6.33
N SER A 79 17.25 7.09 -5.65
CA SER A 79 17.29 5.79 -6.33
C SER A 79 15.99 5.43 -7.05
N GLN A 80 14.84 5.85 -6.49
CA GLN A 80 13.51 5.59 -7.04
C GLN A 80 13.07 6.65 -8.06
N ASN A 81 13.65 7.83 -8.04
CA ASN A 81 13.38 8.90 -9.00
C ASN A 81 14.68 9.61 -9.42
N PRO A 82 15.42 9.06 -10.40
CA PRO A 82 16.67 9.66 -10.88
C PRO A 82 16.51 11.08 -11.45
N SER A 83 15.32 11.47 -11.91
CA SER A 83 15.04 12.83 -12.39
C SER A 83 15.18 13.91 -11.32
N LEU A 84 15.22 13.55 -10.03
CA LEU A 84 15.53 14.48 -8.94
C LEU A 84 16.94 15.10 -9.06
N HIS A 85 17.86 14.42 -9.75
CA HIS A 85 19.19 14.98 -10.01
C HIS A 85 19.13 16.23 -10.89
N SER A 86 18.25 16.25 -11.90
CA SER A 86 18.16 17.35 -12.88
C SER A 86 17.13 18.43 -12.53
N VAL A 87 16.07 18.11 -11.78
CA VAL A 87 15.02 19.08 -11.42
C VAL A 87 15.57 20.28 -10.63
N THR A 88 15.01 21.48 -10.74
CA THR A 88 15.45 22.62 -9.91
C THR A 88 14.84 22.57 -8.51
N LEU A 89 15.50 23.18 -7.53
CA LEU A 89 14.94 23.31 -6.18
C LEU A 89 13.65 24.16 -6.19
N GLU A 90 13.58 25.17 -7.05
CA GLU A 90 12.38 25.98 -7.28
C GLU A 90 11.19 25.14 -7.74
N SER A 91 11.40 24.19 -8.66
CA SER A 91 10.33 23.28 -9.11
C SER A 91 9.84 22.39 -7.97
N ILE A 92 10.74 21.90 -7.11
CA ILE A 92 10.35 21.13 -5.91
C ILE A 92 9.52 22.00 -4.96
N HIS A 93 9.94 23.25 -4.72
CA HIS A 93 9.19 24.19 -3.90
C HIS A 93 7.82 24.51 -4.50
N SER A 94 7.71 24.65 -5.83
CA SER A 94 6.44 24.86 -6.53
C SER A 94 5.46 23.71 -6.28
N VAL A 95 5.92 22.45 -6.38
CA VAL A 95 5.13 21.26 -6.04
C VAL A 95 4.67 21.30 -4.58
N ILE A 96 5.59 21.58 -3.66
CA ILE A 96 5.29 21.67 -2.22
C ILE A 96 4.23 22.75 -1.93
N SER A 97 4.45 23.97 -2.43
CA SER A 97 3.53 25.09 -2.24
C SER A 97 2.16 24.80 -2.85
N PHE A 98 2.11 24.14 -4.01
CA PHE A 98 0.85 23.70 -4.61
C PHE A 98 0.12 22.68 -3.71
N LEU A 99 0.80 21.64 -3.23
CA LEU A 99 0.17 20.65 -2.33
C LEU A 99 -0.31 21.30 -1.03
N GLN A 100 0.45 22.24 -0.47
CA GLN A 100 0.02 23.02 0.70
C GLN A 100 -1.23 23.86 0.40
N SER A 101 -1.31 24.49 -0.77
CA SER A 101 -2.51 25.24 -1.20
C SER A 101 -3.76 24.36 -1.31
N LYS A 102 -3.58 23.05 -1.52
CA LYS A 102 -4.65 22.03 -1.53
C LYS A 102 -4.90 21.40 -0.14
N GLY A 103 -4.34 21.97 0.92
CA GLY A 103 -4.57 21.51 2.30
C GLY A 103 -3.73 20.30 2.73
N ILE A 104 -2.68 19.93 1.99
CA ILE A 104 -1.73 18.89 2.41
C ILE A 104 -0.71 19.51 3.37
N HIS A 105 -0.53 18.92 4.55
CA HIS A 105 0.34 19.48 5.58
C HIS A 105 1.78 18.96 5.47
N GLN A 106 2.74 19.76 5.94
CA GLN A 106 4.17 19.39 5.99
C GLN A 106 4.41 18.01 6.63
N LYS A 107 3.69 17.70 7.72
CA LYS A 107 3.82 16.41 8.42
C LYS A 107 3.43 15.19 7.58
N ASP A 108 2.73 15.38 6.47
CA ASP A 108 2.28 14.31 5.58
C ASP A 108 3.32 14.00 4.48
N PHE A 109 4.26 14.92 4.24
CA PHE A 109 5.20 14.82 3.11
C PHE A 109 6.20 13.68 3.23
N ALA A 110 6.67 13.36 4.44
CA ALA A 110 7.50 12.17 4.68
C ALA A 110 6.85 10.90 4.10
N LYS A 111 5.54 10.73 4.35
CA LYS A 111 4.77 9.58 3.86
C LYS A 111 4.53 9.68 2.35
N ILE A 112 4.10 10.84 1.86
CA ILE A 112 3.72 11.03 0.45
C ILE A 112 4.94 10.85 -0.46
N PHE A 113 6.00 11.61 -0.22
CA PHE A 113 7.20 11.57 -1.05
C PHE A 113 8.04 10.33 -0.78
N GLY A 114 8.05 9.79 0.44
CA GLY A 114 8.71 8.52 0.74
C GLY A 114 8.04 7.31 0.06
N MET A 115 6.74 7.40 -0.24
CA MET A 115 6.01 6.38 -1.01
C MET A 115 6.11 6.61 -2.52
N CYS A 116 6.09 7.87 -2.96
CA CYS A 116 6.07 8.25 -4.37
C CYS A 116 7.01 9.43 -4.64
N PRO A 117 8.34 9.20 -4.71
CA PRO A 117 9.32 10.27 -4.97
C PRO A 117 9.13 10.98 -6.32
N LYS A 118 8.44 10.35 -7.28
CA LYS A 118 8.09 10.94 -8.59
C LYS A 118 7.27 12.22 -8.49
N ILE A 119 6.48 12.39 -7.42
CA ILE A 119 5.64 13.59 -7.22
C ILE A 119 6.49 14.87 -7.18
N LEU A 120 7.69 14.79 -6.59
CA LEU A 120 8.61 15.93 -6.46
C LEU A 120 9.15 16.47 -7.80
N THR A 121 9.01 15.68 -8.87
CA THR A 121 9.43 16.06 -10.24
C THR A 121 8.25 16.17 -11.19
N SER A 122 7.02 16.19 -10.67
CA SER A 122 5.80 16.33 -11.48
C SER A 122 5.53 17.79 -11.80
N ASP A 123 5.00 18.06 -12.98
CA ASP A 123 4.55 19.40 -13.35
C ASP A 123 3.22 19.72 -12.65
N VAL A 124 3.13 20.91 -12.06
CA VAL A 124 1.94 21.31 -11.30
C VAL A 124 0.71 21.38 -12.21
N LYS A 125 0.84 21.91 -13.43
CA LYS A 125 -0.29 22.18 -14.32
C LYS A 125 -0.72 20.93 -15.08
N THR A 126 0.21 20.14 -15.59
CA THR A 126 -0.12 18.99 -16.45
C THR A 126 -0.30 17.69 -15.67
N ASP A 127 0.33 17.55 -14.50
CA ASP A 127 0.25 16.30 -13.74
C ASP A 127 -0.62 16.45 -12.48
N LEU A 128 -0.36 17.46 -11.64
CA LEU A 128 -1.02 17.54 -10.33
C LEU A 128 -2.41 18.16 -10.38
N VAL A 129 -2.61 19.27 -11.09
CA VAL A 129 -3.92 19.92 -11.24
C VAL A 129 -5.00 18.94 -11.75
N PRO A 130 -4.76 18.13 -12.80
CA PRO A 130 -5.75 17.16 -13.27
C PRO A 130 -6.13 16.12 -12.21
N VAL A 131 -5.19 15.70 -11.35
CA VAL A 131 -5.50 14.79 -10.25
C VAL A 131 -6.47 15.43 -9.27
N PHE A 132 -6.24 16.69 -8.86
CA PHE A 132 -7.16 17.38 -7.95
C PHE A 132 -8.52 17.68 -8.59
N ASN A 133 -8.56 17.99 -9.89
CA ASN A 133 -9.82 18.13 -10.63
C ASN A 133 -10.58 16.80 -10.67
N PHE A 134 -9.89 15.68 -10.89
CA PHE A 134 -10.50 14.35 -10.81
C PHE A 134 -11.09 14.08 -9.41
N LEU A 135 -10.37 14.43 -8.34
CA LEU A 135 -10.87 14.27 -6.97
C LEU A 135 -12.16 15.10 -6.73
N SER A 136 -12.20 16.35 -7.16
CA SER A 136 -13.35 17.24 -6.94
C SER A 136 -14.51 16.98 -7.89
N GLU A 137 -14.23 16.81 -9.18
CA GLU A 137 -15.24 16.75 -10.23
C GLU A 137 -15.75 15.33 -10.47
N ASP A 138 -14.87 14.32 -10.52
CA ASP A 138 -15.26 12.95 -10.82
C ASP A 138 -15.64 12.16 -9.54
N LEU A 139 -14.84 12.29 -8.47
CA LEU A 139 -15.11 11.63 -7.18
C LEU A 139 -15.98 12.46 -6.22
N LYS A 140 -16.28 13.72 -6.55
CA LYS A 140 -17.11 14.61 -5.71
C LYS A 140 -16.55 14.84 -4.30
N ILE A 141 -15.22 14.82 -4.16
CA ILE A 141 -14.55 15.06 -2.89
C ILE A 141 -14.46 16.57 -2.64
N PRO A 142 -14.97 17.09 -1.50
CA PRO A 142 -14.76 18.48 -1.12
C PRO A 142 -13.28 18.77 -0.84
N ASP A 143 -12.82 19.97 -1.16
CA ASP A 143 -11.41 20.37 -1.05
C ASP A 143 -10.79 20.11 0.34
N GLN A 144 -11.55 20.38 1.40
CA GLN A 144 -11.14 20.13 2.80
C GLN A 144 -10.80 18.65 3.09
N ASN A 145 -11.28 17.72 2.26
CA ASN A 145 -11.07 16.29 2.42
C ASN A 145 -9.99 15.72 1.49
N PHE A 146 -9.35 16.53 0.63
CA PHE A 146 -8.24 16.05 -0.21
C PHE A 146 -7.13 15.42 0.61
N ARG A 147 -6.77 16.04 1.73
CA ARG A 147 -5.76 15.52 2.66
C ARG A 147 -6.05 14.09 3.10
N LYS A 148 -7.32 13.74 3.36
CA LYS A 148 -7.74 12.39 3.77
C LYS A 148 -7.53 11.38 2.63
N ALA A 149 -7.96 11.71 1.42
CA ALA A 149 -7.83 10.86 0.24
C ALA A 149 -6.35 10.63 -0.15
N ILE A 150 -5.56 11.71 -0.22
CA ILE A 150 -4.14 11.64 -0.57
C ILE A 150 -3.35 10.86 0.48
N ASN A 151 -3.59 11.08 1.77
CA ASN A 151 -2.91 10.30 2.82
C ASN A 151 -3.30 8.82 2.79
N LYS A 152 -4.50 8.48 2.32
CA LYS A 152 -4.90 7.08 2.14
C LYS A 152 -4.12 6.43 0.98
N CYS A 153 -4.01 7.11 -0.16
CA CYS A 153 -3.32 6.59 -1.32
C CYS A 153 -2.49 7.69 -2.04
N PRO A 154 -1.24 7.93 -1.61
CA PRO A 154 -0.35 8.92 -2.23
C PRO A 154 -0.12 8.69 -3.72
N ARG A 155 -0.26 7.44 -4.20
CA ARG A 155 -0.15 7.08 -5.62
C ARG A 155 -1.16 7.80 -6.52
N LEU A 156 -2.23 8.36 -5.99
CA LEU A 156 -3.16 9.21 -6.75
C LEU A 156 -2.42 10.37 -7.42
N LEU A 157 -1.52 11.05 -6.69
CA LEU A 157 -0.73 12.17 -7.20
C LEU A 157 0.31 11.78 -8.26
N ALA A 158 0.69 10.51 -8.32
CA ALA A 158 1.66 10.00 -9.27
C ALA A 158 1.02 9.34 -10.51
N SER A 159 -0.31 9.33 -10.59
CA SER A 159 -1.09 8.67 -11.64
C SER A 159 -1.65 9.69 -12.62
N SER A 160 -1.69 9.36 -13.91
CA SER A 160 -2.36 10.18 -14.93
C SER A 160 -3.87 10.20 -14.67
N ALA A 161 -4.47 11.39 -14.61
CA ALA A 161 -5.92 11.53 -14.47
C ALA A 161 -6.65 10.92 -15.69
N GLU A 162 -6.16 11.19 -16.90
CA GLU A 162 -6.79 10.76 -18.16
C GLU A 162 -6.52 9.30 -18.49
N ASP A 163 -5.29 8.82 -18.31
CA ASP A 163 -4.91 7.47 -18.77
C ASP A 163 -5.09 6.39 -17.71
N GLN A 164 -5.22 6.77 -16.44
CA GLN A 164 -5.27 5.84 -15.32
C GLN A 164 -6.50 6.04 -14.44
N LEU A 165 -6.68 7.23 -13.84
CA LEU A 165 -7.72 7.43 -12.83
C LEU A 165 -9.14 7.37 -13.41
N LYS A 166 -9.42 8.12 -14.48
CA LYS A 166 -10.74 8.14 -15.15
C LYS A 166 -11.12 6.79 -15.77
N PRO A 167 -10.25 6.10 -16.53
CA PRO A 167 -10.57 4.77 -17.05
C PRO A 167 -10.84 3.75 -15.95
N ALA A 168 -10.07 3.78 -14.85
CA ALA A 168 -10.30 2.90 -13.71
C ALA A 168 -11.65 3.20 -13.04
N LEU A 169 -11.98 4.47 -12.78
CA LEU A 169 -13.27 4.87 -12.22
C LEU A 169 -14.43 4.39 -13.10
N PHE A 170 -14.37 4.65 -14.40
CA PHE A 170 -15.41 4.23 -15.35
C PHE A 170 -15.59 2.71 -15.36
N TYR A 171 -14.48 1.96 -15.37
CA TYR A 171 -14.52 0.51 -15.34
C TYR A 171 -15.13 -0.03 -14.04
N LEU A 172 -14.75 0.52 -12.88
CA LEU A 172 -15.28 0.14 -11.57
C LEU A 172 -16.78 0.45 -11.46
N GLN A 173 -17.22 1.59 -11.98
CA GLN A 173 -18.65 1.94 -12.05
C GLN A 173 -19.44 0.96 -12.93
N ARG A 174 -18.87 0.51 -14.05
CA ARG A 174 -19.48 -0.54 -14.90
C ARG A 174 -19.56 -1.91 -14.22
N LEU A 175 -18.66 -2.20 -13.29
CA LEU A 175 -18.77 -3.39 -12.42
C LEU A 175 -19.80 -3.21 -11.29
N GLY A 176 -20.33 -2.00 -11.10
CA GLY A 176 -21.34 -1.68 -10.09
C GLY A 176 -20.80 -1.01 -8.83
N LEU A 177 -19.49 -0.73 -8.74
CA LEU A 177 -18.93 0.06 -7.63
C LEU A 177 -19.29 1.54 -7.84
N LYS A 178 -20.44 1.95 -7.32
CA LYS A 178 -20.99 3.31 -7.47
C LYS A 178 -20.76 4.21 -6.26
N ASP A 179 -20.32 3.64 -5.13
CA ASP A 179 -19.98 4.40 -3.93
C ASP A 179 -18.65 5.12 -4.13
N LEU A 180 -18.73 6.39 -4.51
CA LEU A 180 -17.56 7.24 -4.74
C LEU A 180 -16.78 7.51 -3.45
N GLU A 181 -17.46 7.56 -2.30
CA GLU A 181 -16.81 7.78 -1.01
C GLU A 181 -15.96 6.57 -0.62
N ALA A 182 -16.49 5.36 -0.81
CA ALA A 182 -15.74 4.11 -0.64
C ALA A 182 -14.51 4.06 -1.56
N LEU A 183 -14.68 4.39 -2.85
CA LEU A 183 -13.58 4.45 -3.81
C LEU A 183 -12.53 5.51 -3.45
N ALA A 184 -12.93 6.64 -2.87
CA ALA A 184 -12.02 7.70 -2.46
C ALA A 184 -11.19 7.33 -1.21
N TYR A 185 -11.82 6.74 -0.19
CA TYR A 185 -11.22 6.62 1.15
C TYR A 185 -10.89 5.19 1.60
N HIS A 186 -11.46 4.18 0.96
CA HIS A 186 -11.26 2.77 1.34
C HIS A 186 -10.55 2.01 0.22
N ASP A 187 -11.02 2.16 -1.01
CA ASP A 187 -10.64 1.36 -2.17
C ASP A 187 -9.85 2.17 -3.22
N SER A 188 -9.23 3.28 -2.83
CA SER A 188 -8.50 4.18 -3.75
C SER A 188 -7.31 3.53 -4.46
N VAL A 189 -6.84 2.39 -3.96
CA VAL A 189 -5.84 1.57 -4.68
C VAL A 189 -6.39 1.03 -6.01
N LEU A 190 -7.70 0.83 -6.14
CA LEU A 190 -8.33 0.36 -7.37
C LEU A 190 -8.29 1.44 -8.46
N LEU A 191 -8.38 2.72 -8.10
CA LEU A 191 -8.32 3.85 -9.03
C LEU A 191 -6.92 4.00 -9.67
N VAL A 192 -5.88 3.64 -8.92
CA VAL A 192 -4.48 3.67 -9.40
C VAL A 192 -4.02 2.34 -10.00
N SER A 193 -4.94 1.37 -10.17
CA SER A 193 -4.65 0.06 -10.75
C SER A 193 -5.01 0.05 -12.22
N SER A 194 -4.10 -0.43 -13.07
CA SER A 194 -4.35 -0.54 -14.51
C SER A 194 -5.55 -1.45 -14.79
N VAL A 195 -6.51 -0.96 -15.56
CA VAL A 195 -7.69 -1.74 -15.96
C VAL A 195 -7.25 -2.99 -16.73
N GLU A 196 -6.43 -2.80 -17.76
CA GLU A 196 -6.00 -3.86 -18.69
C GLU A 196 -4.98 -4.82 -18.07
N LYS A 197 -4.02 -4.29 -17.29
CA LYS A 197 -2.90 -5.08 -16.77
C LYS A 197 -3.14 -5.63 -15.37
N THR A 198 -4.15 -5.14 -14.65
CA THR A 198 -4.39 -5.53 -13.25
C THR A 198 -5.82 -5.97 -12.99
N LEU A 199 -6.82 -5.12 -13.27
CA LEU A 199 -8.21 -5.42 -12.89
C LEU A 199 -8.82 -6.54 -13.75
N ILE A 200 -8.73 -6.43 -15.09
CA ILE A 200 -9.25 -7.44 -16.01
C ILE A 200 -8.59 -8.81 -15.81
N PRO A 201 -7.25 -8.93 -15.71
CA PRO A 201 -6.60 -10.22 -15.47
C PRO A 201 -7.07 -10.93 -14.21
N LYS A 202 -7.35 -10.19 -13.12
CA LYS A 202 -7.87 -10.78 -11.87
C LYS A 202 -9.29 -11.33 -12.04
N LEU A 203 -10.15 -10.65 -12.80
CA LEU A 203 -11.48 -11.15 -13.11
C LEU A 203 -11.39 -12.40 -14.01
N LYS A 204 -10.57 -12.35 -15.07
CA LYS A 204 -10.35 -13.51 -15.97
C LYS A 204 -9.80 -14.72 -15.22
N TYR A 205 -8.93 -14.49 -14.24
CA TYR A 205 -8.43 -15.56 -13.40
C TYR A 205 -9.57 -16.20 -12.60
N LEU A 206 -10.45 -15.41 -11.96
CA LEU A 206 -11.62 -15.95 -11.26
C LEU A 206 -12.57 -16.69 -12.24
N GLU A 207 -12.76 -16.19 -13.46
CA GLU A 207 -13.52 -16.90 -14.51
C GLU A 207 -12.89 -18.28 -14.80
N SER A 208 -11.56 -18.37 -14.87
CA SER A 208 -10.83 -19.63 -15.10
C SER A 208 -10.97 -20.64 -13.96
N LEU A 209 -11.36 -20.21 -12.76
CA LEU A 209 -11.67 -21.11 -11.64
C LEU A 209 -13.08 -21.71 -11.74
N GLY A 210 -13.89 -21.27 -12.71
CA GLY A 210 -15.25 -21.75 -12.96
C GLY A 210 -16.36 -20.82 -12.45
N PHE A 211 -16.04 -19.63 -11.96
CA PHE A 211 -17.07 -18.66 -11.60
C PHE A 211 -17.65 -17.99 -12.84
N THR A 212 -18.96 -17.77 -12.86
CA THR A 212 -19.59 -16.95 -13.90
C THR A 212 -19.31 -15.46 -13.68
N ARG A 213 -19.43 -14.66 -14.74
CA ARG A 213 -19.22 -13.20 -14.66
C ARG A 213 -20.08 -12.53 -13.58
N SER A 214 -21.35 -12.93 -13.47
CA SER A 214 -22.28 -12.37 -12.49
C SER A 214 -21.86 -12.68 -11.06
N GLU A 215 -21.39 -13.89 -10.81
CA GLU A 215 -20.93 -14.31 -9.48
C GLU A 215 -19.67 -13.54 -9.07
N ILE A 216 -18.73 -13.36 -9.99
CA ILE A 216 -17.51 -12.59 -9.74
C ILE A 216 -17.84 -11.13 -9.43
N VAL A 217 -18.74 -10.53 -10.20
CA VAL A 217 -19.22 -9.17 -9.92
C VAL A 217 -19.85 -9.11 -8.53
N GLY A 218 -20.73 -10.05 -8.18
CA GLY A 218 -21.33 -10.14 -6.84
C GLY A 218 -20.31 -10.35 -5.71
N MET A 219 -19.21 -11.05 -5.96
CA MET A 219 -18.10 -11.20 -5.01
C MET A 219 -17.32 -9.90 -4.85
N VAL A 220 -16.99 -9.22 -5.96
CA VAL A 220 -16.24 -7.95 -5.95
C VAL A 220 -17.05 -6.84 -5.27
N LEU A 221 -18.36 -6.76 -5.51
CA LEU A 221 -19.21 -5.76 -4.85
C LEU A 221 -19.26 -5.93 -3.32
N ARG A 222 -19.19 -7.18 -2.82
CA ARG A 222 -19.12 -7.48 -1.38
C ARG A 222 -17.70 -7.41 -0.81
N CYS A 223 -16.68 -7.54 -1.66
CA CYS A 223 -15.28 -7.53 -1.26
C CYS A 223 -14.39 -6.92 -2.36
N PRO A 224 -14.36 -5.58 -2.49
CA PRO A 224 -13.54 -4.92 -3.52
C PRO A 224 -12.04 -5.25 -3.40
N ALA A 225 -11.58 -5.52 -2.17
CA ALA A 225 -10.22 -5.96 -1.86
C ALA A 225 -9.75 -7.18 -2.66
N LEU A 226 -10.66 -8.03 -3.18
CA LEU A 226 -10.31 -9.12 -4.09
C LEU A 226 -9.46 -8.64 -5.27
N LEU A 227 -9.76 -7.46 -5.81
CA LEU A 227 -9.03 -6.87 -6.93
C LEU A 227 -7.66 -6.31 -6.54
N THR A 228 -7.26 -6.40 -5.26
CA THR A 228 -5.94 -5.97 -4.77
C THR A 228 -4.96 -7.12 -4.60
N PHE A 229 -5.45 -8.36 -4.46
CA PHE A 229 -4.59 -9.52 -4.23
C PHE A 229 -3.83 -9.95 -5.49
N SER A 230 -2.66 -10.56 -5.29
CA SER A 230 -1.82 -11.13 -6.35
C SER A 230 -2.41 -12.46 -6.83
N ILE A 231 -2.40 -12.70 -8.14
CA ILE A 231 -2.82 -13.99 -8.68
C ILE A 231 -1.85 -15.08 -8.21
N GLU A 232 -0.56 -14.91 -8.47
CA GLU A 232 0.48 -15.90 -8.17
C GLU A 232 0.70 -16.10 -6.66
N ASN A 233 0.79 -15.00 -5.91
CA ASN A 233 1.21 -15.07 -4.50
C ASN A 233 0.04 -15.14 -3.52
N ASN A 234 -1.20 -15.08 -3.98
CA ASN A 234 -2.38 -15.14 -3.11
C ASN A 234 -3.47 -16.05 -3.66
N PHE A 235 -4.02 -15.76 -4.84
CA PHE A 235 -5.15 -16.53 -5.34
C PHE A 235 -4.79 -17.99 -5.62
N LYS A 236 -3.72 -18.27 -6.37
CA LYS A 236 -3.29 -19.64 -6.71
C LYS A 236 -3.06 -20.52 -5.48
N PRO A 237 -2.13 -20.18 -4.56
CA PRO A 237 -1.83 -21.08 -3.43
C PRO A 237 -3.02 -21.27 -2.49
N LYS A 238 -3.87 -20.25 -2.32
CA LYS A 238 -5.07 -20.37 -1.47
C LYS A 238 -6.17 -21.16 -2.13
N PHE A 239 -6.34 -21.03 -3.44
CA PHE A 239 -7.32 -21.82 -4.19
C PHE A 239 -6.89 -23.28 -4.29
N GLU A 240 -5.62 -23.56 -4.54
CA GLU A 240 -5.08 -24.92 -4.56
C GLU A 240 -5.32 -25.62 -3.22
N TYR A 241 -4.98 -24.98 -2.10
CA TYR A 241 -5.28 -25.53 -0.78
C TYR A 241 -6.78 -25.75 -0.58
N PHE A 242 -7.61 -24.80 -1.01
CA PHE A 242 -9.06 -24.89 -0.90
C PHE A 242 -9.66 -26.08 -1.68
N SER A 243 -9.21 -26.31 -2.91
CA SER A 243 -9.77 -27.34 -3.78
C SER A 243 -9.14 -28.71 -3.57
N VAL A 244 -7.82 -28.77 -3.37
CA VAL A 244 -7.05 -30.02 -3.30
C VAL A 244 -7.00 -30.56 -1.89
N GLU A 245 -6.70 -29.73 -0.90
CA GLU A 245 -6.51 -30.19 0.50
C GLU A 245 -7.82 -30.14 1.30
N MET A 246 -8.63 -29.10 1.09
CA MET A 246 -9.90 -28.95 1.79
C MET A 246 -11.07 -29.64 1.08
N HIS A 247 -10.90 -30.04 -0.19
CA HIS A 247 -11.94 -30.64 -1.04
C HIS A 247 -13.28 -29.87 -1.03
N LYS A 248 -13.21 -28.54 -0.93
CA LYS A 248 -14.40 -27.68 -0.83
C LYS A 248 -14.96 -27.28 -2.18
N LYS A 249 -16.26 -27.00 -2.20
CA LYS A 249 -16.98 -26.59 -3.41
C LYS A 249 -16.82 -25.10 -3.66
N LEU A 250 -16.74 -24.72 -4.93
CA LEU A 250 -16.60 -23.32 -5.37
C LEU A 250 -17.67 -22.38 -4.79
N GLU A 251 -18.86 -22.90 -4.55
CA GLU A 251 -19.97 -22.19 -3.91
C GLU A 251 -19.59 -21.56 -2.56
N GLU A 252 -18.76 -22.23 -1.75
CA GLU A 252 -18.36 -21.66 -0.46
C GLU A 252 -17.44 -20.44 -0.63
N LEU A 253 -16.60 -20.40 -1.68
CA LEU A 253 -15.81 -19.21 -2.02
C LEU A 253 -16.67 -18.11 -2.59
N LYS A 254 -17.71 -18.46 -3.36
CA LYS A 254 -18.69 -17.49 -3.84
C LYS A 254 -19.35 -16.81 -2.66
N ASP A 255 -19.83 -17.55 -1.68
CA ASP A 255 -20.51 -16.98 -0.51
C ASP A 255 -19.53 -16.22 0.40
N PHE A 256 -18.28 -16.65 0.45
CA PHE A 256 -17.25 -16.09 1.32
C PHE A 256 -15.95 -15.68 0.58
N PRO A 257 -15.99 -14.63 -0.25
CA PRO A 257 -14.81 -14.16 -0.99
C PRO A 257 -13.67 -13.67 -0.09
N GLN A 258 -13.98 -13.26 1.15
CA GLN A 258 -12.99 -12.83 2.13
C GLN A 258 -12.01 -13.95 2.52
N TYR A 259 -12.27 -15.20 2.14
CA TYR A 259 -11.29 -16.29 2.24
C TYR A 259 -9.88 -15.87 1.76
N PHE A 260 -9.81 -15.18 0.61
CA PHE A 260 -8.54 -14.72 0.04
C PHE A 260 -7.85 -13.60 0.84
N ALA A 261 -8.54 -12.98 1.80
CA ALA A 261 -7.96 -11.98 2.70
C ALA A 261 -7.22 -12.62 3.89
N PHE A 262 -7.55 -13.86 4.28
CA PHE A 262 -6.90 -14.52 5.42
C PHE A 262 -5.54 -15.12 5.04
N SER A 263 -4.60 -15.13 5.99
CA SER A 263 -3.30 -15.77 5.79
C SER A 263 -3.44 -17.28 5.58
N LEU A 264 -2.82 -17.81 4.52
CA LEU A 264 -2.83 -19.25 4.28
C LEU A 264 -2.17 -20.01 5.44
N GLU A 265 -0.94 -19.64 5.78
CA GLU A 265 -0.13 -20.33 6.78
C GLU A 265 -0.56 -20.03 8.22
N LYS A 266 -0.96 -18.78 8.53
CA LYS A 266 -1.24 -18.39 9.91
C LYS A 266 -2.70 -18.56 10.33
N ARG A 267 -3.61 -18.81 9.39
CA ARG A 267 -5.05 -18.76 9.67
C ARG A 267 -5.82 -19.88 9.00
N ILE A 268 -5.68 -20.06 7.70
CA ILE A 268 -6.47 -21.03 6.93
C ILE A 268 -6.05 -22.46 7.28
N LYS A 269 -4.76 -22.79 7.11
CA LYS A 269 -4.26 -24.14 7.37
C LYS A 269 -4.44 -24.60 8.82
N PRO A 270 -4.02 -23.83 9.85
CA PRO A 270 -4.12 -24.31 11.24
C PRO A 270 -5.58 -24.59 11.64
N ARG A 271 -6.49 -23.66 11.33
CA ARG A 271 -7.90 -23.82 11.69
C ARG A 271 -8.61 -24.93 10.93
N TYR A 272 -8.23 -25.18 9.67
CA TYR A 272 -8.77 -26.31 8.94
C TYR A 272 -8.35 -27.65 9.58
N VAL A 273 -7.07 -27.79 9.92
CA VAL A 273 -6.55 -29.00 10.61
C VAL A 273 -7.28 -29.22 11.93
N GLU A 274 -7.37 -28.20 12.79
CA GLU A 274 -8.09 -28.29 14.08
C GLU A 274 -9.57 -28.66 13.88
N THR A 275 -10.22 -28.13 12.83
CA THR A 275 -11.61 -28.47 12.50
C THR A 275 -11.75 -29.94 12.10
N VAL A 276 -10.84 -30.46 11.28
CA VAL A 276 -10.83 -31.87 10.86
C VAL A 276 -10.57 -32.79 12.04
N GLU A 277 -9.59 -32.49 12.89
CA GLU A 277 -9.25 -33.26 14.10
C GLU A 277 -10.42 -33.32 15.09
N SER A 278 -11.18 -32.24 15.22
CA SER A 278 -12.39 -32.21 16.06
C SER A 278 -13.57 -33.02 15.48
N GLY A 279 -13.49 -33.45 14.21
CA GLY A 279 -14.59 -34.11 13.50
C GLY A 279 -15.79 -33.21 13.18
N LYS A 280 -15.72 -31.91 13.47
CA LYS A 280 -16.83 -30.96 13.28
C LYS A 280 -16.86 -30.41 11.86
N LYS A 281 -18.09 -30.14 11.37
CA LYS A 281 -18.30 -29.41 10.12
C LYS A 281 -18.57 -27.94 10.43
N VAL A 282 -17.61 -27.08 10.15
CA VAL A 282 -17.71 -25.62 10.37
C VAL A 282 -17.69 -24.88 9.03
N PRO A 283 -18.65 -23.98 8.76
CA PRO A 283 -18.62 -23.13 7.56
C PRO A 283 -17.37 -22.24 7.53
N LEU A 284 -16.79 -22.00 6.35
CA LEU A 284 -15.57 -21.19 6.20
C LEU A 284 -15.65 -19.81 6.85
N SER A 285 -16.80 -19.16 6.71
CA SER A 285 -17.03 -17.83 7.24
C SER A 285 -16.86 -17.82 8.76
N LEU A 286 -17.44 -18.79 9.45
CA LEU A 286 -17.35 -18.95 10.90
C LEU A 286 -15.95 -19.42 11.31
N MET A 287 -15.38 -20.39 10.59
CA MET A 287 -14.03 -20.90 10.82
C MET A 287 -12.98 -19.80 10.72
N LEU A 288 -13.14 -18.80 9.84
CA LEU A 288 -12.09 -17.81 9.57
C LEU A 288 -12.33 -16.43 10.21
N LYS A 289 -13.58 -15.99 10.37
CA LYS A 289 -13.91 -14.65 10.91
C LYS A 289 -13.86 -14.56 12.43
N THR A 290 -14.14 -15.64 13.14
CA THR A 290 -14.24 -15.66 14.62
C THR A 290 -12.89 -15.43 15.28
N THR A 291 -12.87 -14.92 16.51
CA THR A 291 -11.63 -14.80 17.28
C THR A 291 -11.02 -16.18 17.59
N ASP A 292 -9.79 -16.23 18.10
CA ASP A 292 -9.17 -17.52 18.48
C ASP A 292 -9.87 -18.15 19.68
N VAL A 293 -10.47 -17.34 20.56
CA VAL A 293 -11.26 -17.82 21.69
C VAL A 293 -12.57 -18.42 21.19
N GLU A 294 -13.35 -17.64 20.43
CA GLU A 294 -14.63 -18.10 19.85
C GLU A 294 -14.45 -19.34 18.98
N PHE A 295 -13.36 -19.42 18.21
CA PHE A 295 -13.08 -20.60 17.38
C PHE A 295 -12.85 -21.86 18.23
N ARG A 296 -12.09 -21.75 19.32
CA ARG A 296 -11.88 -22.88 20.24
C ARG A 296 -13.16 -23.28 20.97
N GLU A 297 -13.97 -22.30 21.37
CA GLU A 297 -15.29 -22.54 21.97
C GLU A 297 -16.21 -23.29 20.99
N LEU A 298 -16.26 -22.87 19.73
CA LEU A 298 -17.00 -23.58 18.67
C LEU A 298 -16.55 -25.04 18.51
N LEU A 299 -15.25 -25.31 18.65
CA LEU A 299 -14.72 -26.67 18.61
C LEU A 299 -15.00 -27.45 19.92
N ALA A 300 -15.18 -26.79 21.06
CA ALA A 300 -15.50 -27.41 22.35
C ALA A 300 -17.02 -27.70 22.54
N GLU A 301 -17.92 -26.80 22.12
CA GLU A 301 -19.37 -26.82 22.45
C GLU A 301 -20.21 -27.83 21.65
N GLY A 302 -19.70 -29.04 21.40
CA GLY A 302 -20.45 -30.08 20.67
C GLY A 302 -20.19 -31.52 21.12
N GLY A 303 -19.65 -31.70 22.32
CA GLY A 303 -19.58 -33.01 22.97
C GLY A 303 -20.76 -33.19 23.92
N GLY A 304 -21.83 -33.82 23.42
CA GLY A 304 -23.03 -34.20 24.17
C GLY A 304 -23.89 -35.12 23.33
#